data_AF-A0A2K1WSP8-F1
#
_entry.id   AF-A0A2K1WSP8-F1
#
_cell.length_a   1.000
_cell.length_b   1.000
_cell.length_c   1.000
_cell.angle_alpha   90.00
_cell.angle_beta   90.00
_cell.angle_gamma   90.00
#
_symmetry.space_group_name_H-M   'P 1'
#
loop_
_entity.id
_entity.type
_entity.pdbx_description
1 polymer ?
#
loop_
_entity_poly.entity_id
_entity_poly.type
_entity_poly.pdbx_seq_one_letter_code
_entity_poly.pdbx_strand_id
1 'polypeptide(L)'
;YQLVRGDEISASLLRTIEEAKLSVIVFSENYASSKWCLEELAKIFERRKNNGQIVIPVFYQVDPSHVRNQTGSFGDAFARLIKKKALTMDKEQSFRDALKDTATLSGWTLGNSQ
;
A
#
# COMPACT_ATOMS: atom_id res chain seq x y z
N TYR A 1 -10.02 -10.34 21.80
CA TYR A 1 -8.90 -10.25 20.84
C TYR A 1 -8.70 -8.78 20.46
N GLN A 2 -7.59 -8.17 20.86
CA GLN A 2 -7.20 -6.86 20.36
C GLN A 2 -6.44 -7.08 19.05
N LEU A 3 -6.91 -6.46 17.96
CA LEU A 3 -6.08 -6.31 16.78
C LEU A 3 -4.91 -5.40 17.19
N VAL A 4 -3.68 -5.87 17.01
CA VAL A 4 -2.50 -5.02 17.11
C VAL A 4 -2.68 -3.97 16.02
N ARG A 5 -3.06 -2.75 16.43
CA ARG A 5 -2.97 -1.59 15.55
C ARG A 5 -1.49 -1.42 15.21
N GLY A 6 -1.20 -0.97 13.99
CA GLY A 6 0.16 -0.75 13.50
C GLY A 6 0.92 0.29 14.34
N ASP A 7 1.37 -0.12 15.53
CA ASP A 7 2.32 0.58 16.36
C ASP A 7 3.69 0.01 15.97
N GLU A 8 4.45 0.80 15.22
CA GLU A 8 5.85 0.60 14.77
C GLU A 8 6.17 -0.71 14.02
N ILE A 9 6.75 -0.66 12.79
CA ILE A 9 6.84 -1.85 11.93
C ILE A 9 7.69 -2.87 12.67
N SER A 10 7.01 -3.75 13.36
CA SER A 10 7.66 -4.58 14.35
C SER A 10 8.54 -5.56 13.58
N ALA A 11 9.66 -5.94 14.19
CA ALA A 11 10.51 -6.96 13.60
C ALA A 11 9.72 -8.24 13.27
N SER A 12 8.67 -8.55 14.05
CA SER A 12 7.76 -9.66 13.77
C SER A 12 6.90 -9.44 12.53
N LEU A 13 6.40 -8.22 12.29
CA LEU A 13 5.65 -7.91 11.07
C LEU A 13 6.54 -7.94 9.82
N LEU A 14 7.75 -7.38 9.90
CA LEU A 14 8.74 -7.46 8.81
C LEU A 14 9.03 -8.91 8.45
N ARG A 15 9.34 -9.74 9.46
CA ARG A 15 9.58 -11.17 9.26
C ARG A 15 8.36 -11.87 8.66
N THR A 16 7.16 -11.51 9.10
CA THR A 16 5.92 -12.08 8.54
C THR A 16 5.77 -11.75 7.06
N ILE A 17 6.06 -10.50 6.66
CA ILE A 17 6.03 -10.08 5.24
C ILE A 17 7.08 -10.84 4.42
N GLU A 18 8.29 -11.02 4.97
CA GLU A 18 9.38 -11.75 4.33
C GLU A 18 9.04 -13.24 4.11
N GLU A 19 8.54 -13.91 5.15
CA GLU A 19 8.18 -15.32 5.13
C GLU A 19 6.87 -15.60 4.35
N ALA A 20 5.98 -14.62 4.25
CA ALA A 20 4.69 -14.77 3.58
C ALA A 20 4.87 -15.14 2.10
N LYS A 21 4.18 -16.19 1.65
CA LYS A 21 4.13 -16.59 0.23
C LYS A 21 3.11 -15.78 -0.57
N LEU A 22 2.11 -15.24 0.11
CA LEU A 22 0.98 -14.52 -0.45
C LEU A 22 0.67 -13.31 0.44
N SER A 23 0.47 -12.15 -0.19
CA SER A 23 0.00 -10.93 0.46
C SER A 23 -1.26 -10.43 -0.24
N VAL A 24 -2.30 -10.15 0.54
CA VAL A 24 -3.52 -9.49 0.06
C VAL A 24 -3.49 -8.04 0.52
N ILE A 25 -3.53 -7.09 -0.42
CA ILE A 25 -3.49 -5.67 -0.13
C ILE A 25 -4.85 -5.06 -0.41
N VAL A 26 -5.51 -4.57 0.64
CA VAL A 26 -6.83 -3.94 0.54
C VAL A 26 -6.66 -2.43 0.47
N PHE A 27 -6.62 -1.89 -0.74
CA PHE A 27 -6.66 -0.45 -0.96
C PHE A 27 -8.05 0.08 -0.64
N SER A 28 -8.11 1.09 0.23
CA SER A 28 -9.31 1.85 0.54
C SER A 28 -9.02 3.33 0.39
N GLU A 29 -10.06 4.17 0.39
CA GLU A 29 -9.92 5.62 0.29
C GLU A 29 -8.90 6.20 1.30
N ASN A 30 -8.88 5.67 2.52
CA ASN A 30 -7.99 6.15 3.59
C ASN A 30 -6.63 5.45 3.64
N TYR A 31 -6.35 4.47 2.78
CA TYR A 31 -5.08 3.72 2.81
C TYR A 31 -3.88 4.66 2.67
N ALA A 32 -3.94 5.59 1.72
CA ALA A 32 -2.88 6.58 1.47
C ALA A 32 -2.68 7.61 2.59
N SER A 33 -3.63 7.72 3.52
CA SER A 33 -3.49 8.61 4.69
C SER A 33 -2.63 8.02 5.80
N SER A 34 -2.33 6.72 5.71
CA SER A 34 -1.57 5.98 6.70
C SER A 34 -0.13 5.76 6.21
N LYS A 35 0.83 6.45 6.85
CA LYS A 35 2.27 6.20 6.59
C LYS A 35 2.59 4.72 6.73
N TRP A 36 2.01 4.09 7.73
CA TRP A 36 2.18 2.68 8.01
C TRP A 36 1.83 1.78 6.84
N CYS A 37 0.62 1.94 6.29
CA CYS A 37 0.13 1.12 5.19
C CYS A 37 1.02 1.25 3.95
N LEU A 38 1.64 2.42 3.75
CA LEU A 38 2.59 2.66 2.67
C LEU A 38 3.96 2.04 2.94
N GLU A 39 4.39 1.99 4.20
CA GLU A 39 5.64 1.31 4.56
C GLU A 39 5.52 -0.22 4.45
N GLU A 40 4.39 -0.79 4.89
CA GLU A 40 4.07 -2.21 4.66
C GLU A 40 4.03 -2.52 3.16
N LEU A 41 3.35 -1.67 2.37
CA LEU A 41 3.27 -1.83 0.92
C LEU A 41 4.66 -1.80 0.27
N ALA A 42 5.53 -0.87 0.66
CA ALA A 42 6.90 -0.79 0.15
C ALA A 42 7.69 -2.06 0.47
N LYS A 43 7.52 -2.64 1.66
CA LYS A 43 8.18 -3.90 2.05
C LYS A 43 7.67 -5.10 1.27
N ILE A 44 6.34 -5.19 1.07
CA ILE A 44 5.74 -6.23 0.23
C ILE A 44 6.24 -6.11 -1.21
N PHE A 45 6.34 -4.88 -1.74
CA PHE A 45 6.86 -4.62 -3.07
C PHE A 45 8.33 -5.05 -3.23
N GLU A 46 9.20 -4.71 -2.27
CA GLU A 46 10.60 -5.17 -2.22
C GLU A 46 10.68 -6.70 -2.21
N ARG A 47 9.93 -7.35 -1.30
CA ARG A 47 9.89 -8.81 -1.17
C ARG A 47 9.38 -9.45 -2.47
N ARG A 48 8.31 -8.93 -3.07
CA ARG A 48 7.77 -9.42 -4.36
C ARG A 48 8.85 -9.44 -5.44
N LYS A 49 9.59 -8.34 -5.60
CA LYS A 49 10.66 -8.22 -6.60
C LYS A 49 11.80 -9.22 -6.37
N ASN A 50 12.18 -9.44 -5.11
CA ASN A 50 13.37 -10.23 -4.79
C ASN A 50 13.09 -11.74 -4.64
N ASN A 51 11.89 -12.12 -4.20
CA ASN A 51 11.60 -13.49 -3.75
C ASN A 51 10.32 -14.08 -4.38
N GLY A 52 9.70 -13.42 -5.36
CA GLY A 52 8.56 -13.96 -6.12
C GLY A 52 7.26 -14.09 -5.32
N GLN A 53 6.94 -13.11 -4.46
CA GLN A 53 5.73 -13.16 -3.64
C GLN A 53 4.51 -13.02 -4.52
N ILE A 54 3.47 -13.80 -4.25
CA ILE A 54 2.17 -13.55 -4.88
C ILE A 54 1.56 -12.36 -4.15
N VAL A 55 1.18 -11.33 -4.90
CA VAL A 55 0.50 -10.15 -4.36
C VAL A 55 -0.84 -10.00 -5.06
N ILE A 56 -1.89 -9.88 -4.26
CA ILE A 56 -3.26 -9.74 -4.70
C ILE A 56 -3.78 -8.37 -4.23
N PRO A 57 -3.96 -7.39 -5.12
CA PRO A 57 -4.64 -6.16 -4.76
C PRO A 57 -6.17 -6.34 -4.76
N VAL A 58 -6.81 -5.74 -3.75
CA VAL A 58 -8.25 -5.57 -3.64
C VAL A 58 -8.53 -4.08 -3.49
N PHE A 59 -9.34 -3.53 -4.37
CA PHE A 59 -9.69 -2.11 -4.42
C PHE A 59 -11.08 -1.93 -3.81
N TYR A 60 -11.13 -1.59 -2.52
CA TYR A 60 -12.36 -1.38 -1.78
C TYR A 60 -12.79 0.09 -1.83
N GLN A 61 -13.87 0.37 -2.57
CA GLN A 61 -14.43 1.71 -2.76
C GLN A 61 -13.39 2.74 -3.25
N VAL A 62 -12.42 2.30 -4.05
CA VAL A 62 -11.41 3.16 -4.66
C VAL A 62 -11.18 2.71 -6.09
N ASP A 63 -11.04 3.66 -7.00
CA ASP A 63 -10.69 3.37 -8.39
C ASP A 63 -9.22 2.91 -8.46
N PRO A 64 -8.91 1.75 -9.07
CA PRO A 64 -7.54 1.29 -9.26
C PRO A 64 -6.64 2.32 -9.96
N SER A 65 -7.18 3.14 -10.87
CA SER A 65 -6.45 4.21 -11.55
C SER A 65 -6.04 5.34 -10.60
N HIS A 66 -6.86 5.66 -9.60
CA HIS A 66 -6.52 6.63 -8.55
C HIS A 66 -5.38 6.12 -7.67
N VAL A 67 -5.36 4.81 -7.36
CA VAL A 67 -4.24 4.19 -6.63
C VAL A 67 -2.98 4.19 -7.49
N ARG A 68 -3.08 3.76 -8.76
CA ARG A 68 -1.95 3.61 -9.69
C ARG A 68 -1.26 4.92 -10.04
N ASN A 69 -2.05 5.98 -10.23
CA ASN A 69 -1.56 7.29 -10.64
C ASN A 69 -1.48 8.29 -9.47
N GLN A 70 -1.89 7.88 -8.27
CA GLN A 70 -1.99 8.74 -7.08
C GLN A 70 -2.80 10.01 -7.37
N THR A 71 -4.00 9.84 -7.92
CA THR A 71 -4.95 10.91 -8.28
C THR A 71 -6.25 10.80 -7.48
N GLY A 72 -7.17 11.74 -7.66
CA GLY A 72 -8.46 11.78 -6.93
C GLY A 72 -8.28 11.91 -5.41
N SER A 73 -9.29 11.48 -4.64
CA SER A 73 -9.24 11.58 -3.16
C SER A 73 -8.09 10.77 -2.54
N PHE A 74 -7.71 9.67 -3.18
CA PHE A 74 -6.55 8.86 -2.79
C PHE A 74 -5.23 9.65 -2.95
N GLY A 75 -5.05 10.30 -4.10
CA GLY A 75 -3.91 11.18 -4.38
C GLY A 75 -3.82 12.35 -3.42
N ASP A 76 -4.95 12.98 -3.10
CA ASP A 76 -4.99 14.08 -2.13
C ASP A 76 -4.59 13.62 -0.73
N ALA A 77 -5.04 12.43 -0.31
CA ALA A 77 -4.65 11.83 0.96
C ALA A 77 -3.13 11.55 1.00
N PHE A 78 -2.58 11.01 -0.09
CA PHE A 78 -1.15 10.76 -0.23
C PHE A 78 -0.32 12.05 -0.16
N ALA A 79 -0.70 13.08 -0.91
CA ALA A 79 -0.02 14.39 -0.91
C ALA A 79 -0.05 15.06 0.47
N ARG A 80 -1.19 15.00 1.16
CA ARG A 80 -1.30 15.49 2.56
C ARG A 80 -0.37 14.75 3.49
N LEU A 81 -0.24 13.42 3.35
CA LEU A 81 0.66 12.63 4.18
C LEU A 81 2.13 13.01 3.95
N ILE A 82 2.57 13.11 2.70
CA ILE A 82 3.95 13.51 2.33
C ILE A 82 4.29 14.83 3.00
N LYS A 83 3.42 15.83 2.84
CA LYS A 83 3.61 17.16 3.44
C LYS A 83 3.63 17.12 4.97
N LYS A 84 2.68 16.41 5.60
CA LYS A 84 2.55 16.33 7.06
C LYS A 84 3.72 15.60 7.73
N LYS A 85 4.29 14.60 7.06
CA LYS A 85 5.37 13.76 7.60
C LYS A 85 6.75 14.18 7.13
N ALA A 86 6.86 15.21 6.30
CA ALA A 86 8.11 15.69 5.71
C ALA A 86 8.97 14.53 5.17
N LEU A 87 8.36 13.67 4.34
CA LEU A 87 9.05 12.52 3.78
C LEU A 87 10.19 12.97 2.87
N THR A 88 11.29 12.22 2.88
CA THR A 88 12.38 12.43 1.93
C THR A 88 11.92 12.07 0.52
N MET A 89 12.56 12.65 -0.50
CA MET A 89 12.26 12.34 -1.91
C MET A 89 12.37 10.83 -2.19
N ASP A 90 13.37 10.16 -1.63
CA ASP A 90 13.56 8.71 -1.80
C ASP A 90 12.40 7.89 -1.21
N LYS A 91 11.91 8.29 -0.03
CA LYS A 91 10.80 7.60 0.65
C LYS A 91 9.48 7.86 -0.07
N GLU A 92 9.28 9.08 -0.56
CA GLU A 92 8.14 9.40 -1.41
C GLU A 92 8.16 8.56 -2.70
N GLN A 93 9.30 8.48 -3.37
CA GLN A 93 9.44 7.72 -4.61
C GLN A 93 9.19 6.23 -4.38
N SER A 94 9.69 5.65 -3.29
CA SER A 94 9.44 4.23 -3.00
C SER A 94 7.95 3.92 -2.78
N PHE A 95 7.21 4.84 -2.17
CA PHE A 95 5.76 4.71 -2.03
C PHE A 95 5.03 4.82 -3.37
N ARG A 96 5.43 5.77 -4.22
CA ARG A 96 4.86 5.92 -5.57
C ARG A 96 5.07 4.67 -6.41
N ASP A 97 6.28 4.13 -6.38
CA ASP A 97 6.62 2.92 -7.13
C ASP A 97 5.83 1.71 -6.64
N ALA A 98 5.72 1.54 -5.32
CA ALA A 98 4.99 0.41 -4.73
C ALA A 98 3.47 0.49 -5.01
N LEU A 99 2.88 1.69 -4.93
CA LEU A 99 1.48 1.94 -5.30
C LEU A 99 1.23 1.65 -6.78
N LYS A 100 2.09 2.15 -7.66
CA LYS A 100 1.98 1.97 -9.11
C LYS A 100 2.12 0.50 -9.51
N ASP A 101 3.15 -0.19 -9.02
CA ASP A 101 3.38 -1.61 -9.34
C ASP A 101 2.21 -2.47 -8.85
N THR A 102 1.85 -2.34 -7.58
CA THR A 102 0.79 -3.16 -6.98
C THR A 102 -0.56 -2.90 -7.63
N ALA A 103 -0.90 -1.65 -7.97
CA ALA A 103 -2.14 -1.32 -8.66
C ALA A 103 -2.13 -1.65 -10.17
N THR A 104 -1.02 -2.12 -10.70
CA THR A 104 -0.91 -2.66 -12.07
C THR A 104 -1.17 -4.17 -12.10
N LEU A 105 -1.12 -4.84 -10.94
CA LEU A 105 -1.43 -6.26 -10.84
C LEU A 105 -2.93 -6.53 -11.03
N SER A 106 -3.24 -7.72 -11.56
CA SER A 106 -4.61 -8.23 -11.61
C SER A 106 -5.17 -8.38 -10.19
N GLY A 107 -6.37 -7.88 -9.97
CA GLY A 107 -7.02 -7.89 -8.66
C GLY A 107 -8.53 -7.75 -8.74
N TRP A 108 -9.15 -7.43 -7.60
CA TRP A 108 -10.60 -7.32 -7.47
C TRP A 108 -11.01 -5.92 -7.06
N THR A 109 -12.03 -5.36 -7.71
CA THR A 109 -12.65 -4.10 -7.30
C THR A 109 -13.96 -4.41 -6.57
N LEU A 110 -14.10 -3.88 -5.36
CA LEU A 110 -15.26 -4.04 -4.49
C LEU A 110 -15.80 -2.65 -4.15
N GLY A 111 -16.80 -2.20 -4.90
CA GLY A 111 -17.43 -0.89 -4.75
C GLY A 111 -18.58 -0.75 -5.74
N ASN A 112 -19.40 0.29 -5.59
CA ASN A 112 -20.50 0.53 -6.51
C ASN A 112 -19.92 0.82 -7.89
N SER A 113 -20.08 -0.14 -8.78
CA SER A 113 -19.92 0.01 -10.22
C SER A 113 -20.90 1.09 -10.65
N GLN A 114 -20.41 2.20 -11.20
CA GLN A 114 -21.18 2.96 -12.16
C GLN A 114 -20.68 2.59 -13.55
#